data_AF-A0A2D1U238-F1
#
_entry.id   AF-A0A2D1U238-F1
#
_cell.length_a   1.000
_cell.length_b   1.000
_cell.length_c   1.000
_cell.angle_alpha   90.00
_cell.angle_beta   90.00
_cell.angle_gamma   90.00
#
_symmetry.space_group_name_H-M   'P 1'
#
loop_
_entity.id
_entity.type
_entity.pdbx_description
1 polymer ?
#
loop_
_entity_poly.entity_id
_entity_poly.type
_entity_poly.pdbx_seq_one_letter_code
_entity_poly.pdbx_strand_id
1 'polypeptide(L)' 'MSKFAKLKEVVASVETDVEKFYNAGNSAAGTRVRKALQEIKGLAQEIRTEITEKKNQGK' A
#
# COMPACT_ATOMS: atom_id res chain seq x y z
N MET A 1 -13.41 6.45 3.14
CA MET A 1 -12.85 6.88 1.83
C MET A 1 -11.41 7.37 1.95
N SER A 2 -11.05 8.17 2.95
CA SER A 2 -9.68 8.69 3.15
C SER A 2 -8.57 7.60 3.13
N LYS A 3 -8.71 6.50 3.88
CA LYS A 3 -7.69 5.42 3.90
C LYS A 3 -7.52 4.70 2.57
N PHE A 4 -8.62 4.48 1.85
CA PHE A 4 -8.57 3.83 0.53
C PHE A 4 -7.97 4.76 -0.54
N ALA A 5 -8.22 6.07 -0.46
CA ALA A 5 -7.54 7.04 -1.30
C ALA A 5 -6.03 7.04 -1.05
N LYS A 6 -5.61 7.09 0.23
CA LYS A 6 -4.20 7.00 0.62
C LYS A 6 -3.54 5.71 0.11
N LEU A 7 -4.22 4.56 0.20
CA LEU A 7 -3.72 3.31 -0.35
C LEU A 7 -3.40 3.42 -1.85
N LYS A 8 -4.28 4.03 -2.65
CA LYS A 8 -4.04 4.25 -4.08
C LYS A 8 -2.89 5.20 -4.34
N GLU A 9 -2.77 6.26 -3.56
CA GLU A 9 -1.66 7.23 -3.67
C GLU A 9 -0.31 6.54 -3.43
N VAL A 10 -0.20 5.70 -2.40
CA VAL A 10 1.03 4.95 -2.12
C VAL A 10 1.37 4.00 -3.28
N VAL A 11 0.38 3.30 -3.84
CA VAL A 11 0.57 2.44 -5.01
C VAL A 11 1.07 3.23 -6.22
N ALA A 12 0.41 4.35 -6.55
CA ALA A 12 0.82 5.19 -7.67
C ALA A 12 2.24 5.78 -7.46
N SER A 13 2.58 6.15 -6.22
CA SER A 13 3.88 6.74 -5.90
C SER A 13 5.07 5.79 -6.10
N VAL A 14 4.83 4.47 -6.08
CA VAL A 14 5.91 3.47 -6.13
C VAL A 14 6.11 2.87 -7.53
N GLU A 15 5.23 3.12 -8.49
CA GLU A 15 5.31 2.55 -9.85
C GLU A 15 6.67 2.77 -10.53
N THR A 16 7.19 4.00 -10.47
CA THR A 16 8.50 4.33 -11.05
C THR A 16 9.65 3.58 -10.36
N ASP A 17 9.57 3.35 -9.05
CA ASP A 17 10.59 2.60 -8.32
C ASP A 17 10.49 1.09 -8.60
N VAL A 18 9.28 0.57 -8.84
CA VAL A 18 9.06 -0.80 -9.30
C VAL A 18 9.75 -1.01 -10.66
N GLU A 19 9.50 -0.14 -11.64
CA GLU A 19 10.17 -0.23 -12.94
C GLU A 19 11.70 -0.15 -12.81
N LYS A 20 12.22 0.80 -12.04
CA LYS A 20 13.66 0.95 -11.82
C LYS A 20 14.28 -0.29 -11.16
N PHE A 21 13.56 -0.94 -10.25
CA PHE A 21 14.05 -2.16 -9.61
C PHE A 21 14.05 -3.35 -10.57
N TYR A 22 12.92 -3.63 -11.24
CA TYR A 22 12.78 -4.82 -12.09
C TYR A 22 13.51 -4.71 -13.45
N ASN A 23 13.54 -3.52 -14.06
CA ASN A 23 14.10 -3.33 -15.40
C ASN A 23 15.54 -2.82 -15.37
N ALA A 24 15.92 -2.03 -14.35
CA ALA A 24 17.24 -1.39 -14.28
C ALA A 24 18.12 -1.89 -13.11
N GLY A 25 17.67 -2.90 -12.34
CA GLY A 25 18.45 -3.51 -11.26
C GLY A 25 18.78 -2.54 -10.10
N ASN A 26 18.01 -1.45 -9.94
CA ASN A 26 18.31 -0.42 -8.95
C ASN A 26 18.00 -0.88 -7.51
N SER A 27 19.04 -1.24 -6.75
CA SER A 27 18.90 -1.71 -5.37
C SER A 27 18.21 -0.70 -4.43
N ALA A 28 18.47 0.60 -4.58
CA ALA A 28 17.84 1.63 -3.74
C ALA A 28 16.34 1.77 -4.05
N ALA A 29 15.94 1.62 -5.32
CA ALA A 29 14.54 1.53 -5.69
C ALA A 29 13.88 0.31 -5.05
N GLY A 30 14.56 -0.84 -5.02
CA GLY A 30 14.10 -2.03 -4.31
C GLY A 30 13.85 -1.81 -2.81
N THR A 31 14.70 -1.03 -2.13
CA THR A 31 14.46 -0.64 -0.73
C THR A 31 13.21 0.23 -0.57
N ARG A 32 12.99 1.19 -1.47
CA ARG A 32 11.79 2.05 -1.45
C ARG A 32 10.52 1.26 -1.74
N VAL A 33 10.55 0.37 -2.75
CA VAL A 33 9.45 -0.56 -3.05
C VAL A 33 9.08 -1.39 -1.83
N ARG A 34 10.06 -2.00 -1.15
CA ARG A 34 9.78 -2.79 0.07
C ARG A 34 9.13 -1.96 1.18
N LYS A 35 9.57 -0.73 1.41
CA LYS A 35 8.97 0.16 2.42
C LYS A 35 7.53 0.52 2.07
N ALA A 36 7.28 0.90 0.81
CA ALA A 36 5.92 1.20 0.33
C ALA A 36 4.99 -0.01 0.44
N LEU A 37 5.48 -1.22 0.13
CA LEU A 37 4.71 -2.45 0.30
C LEU A 37 4.36 -2.75 1.76
N GLN A 38 5.22 -2.41 2.72
CA GLN A 38 4.89 -2.51 4.15
C GLN A 38 3.79 -1.52 4.55
N GLU A 39 3.84 -0.28 4.06
CA GLU A 39 2.77 0.70 4.31
C GLU A 39 1.44 0.25 3.68
N ILE A 40 1.47 -0.25 2.44
CA ILE A 40 0.30 -0.83 1.75
C ILE A 40 -0.33 -1.96 2.59
N LYS A 41 0.50 -2.87 3.13
CA LYS A 41 0.03 -3.96 3.99
C LYS A 41 -0.69 -3.41 5.23
N GLY A 42 -0.12 -2.40 5.88
CA GLY A 42 -0.72 -1.75 7.04
C GLY A 42 -2.08 -1.12 6.71
N LEU A 43 -2.12 -0.28 5.68
CA LEU A 43 -3.35 0.39 5.23
C LEU A 43 -4.44 -0.61 4.82
N ALA A 44 -4.07 -1.67 4.10
CA ALA A 44 -5.02 -2.71 3.70
C ALA A 44 -5.61 -3.43 4.92
N GLN A 45 -4.79 -3.73 5.93
CA GLN A 45 -5.25 -4.37 7.16
C GLN A 45 -6.22 -3.46 7.93
N GLU A 46 -5.89 -2.17 8.08
CA GLU A 46 -6.75 -1.20 8.76
C GLU A 46 -8.12 -1.07 8.07
N ILE A 47 -8.14 -0.97 6.74
CA ILE A 47 -9.38 -0.90 5.95
C ILE A 47 -10.22 -2.16 6.17
N ARG A 48 -9.59 -3.35 6.13
CA ARG A 48 -10.28 -4.62 6.35
C ARG A 48 -10.89 -4.70 7.76
N THR A 49 -10.14 -4.29 8.78
CA THR A 49 -10.63 -4.25 10.16
C THR A 49 -11.82 -3.30 10.29
N GLU A 50 -11.73 -2.08 9.75
CA GLU A 50 -12.82 -1.10 9.78
C GLU A 50 -14.10 -1.61 9.10
N ILE A 51 -13.97 -2.30 7.96
CA ILE A 51 -15.11 -2.93 7.28
C ILE A 51 -15.73 -4.03 8.16
N THR A 52 -14.90 -4.84 8.81
CA THR A 52 -15.35 -5.94 9.67
C THR A 52 -16.08 -5.39 10.90
N GLU A 53 -15.55 -4.35 11.53
CA GLU A 53 -16.17 -3.67 12.67
C GLU A 53 -17.52 -3.07 12.27
N LYS A 54 -17.60 -2.34 11.15
CA LYS A 54 -18.87 -1.79 10.64
C LYS A 54 -19.91 -2.88 10.37
N LYS A 55 -19.49 -4.01 9.78
CA LYS A 55 -20.39 -5.17 9.57
C LYS A 55 -20.90 -5.74 10.90
N ASN A 56 -20.05 -5.81 11.92
CA ASN A 56 -20.41 -6.37 13.23
C ASN A 56 -21.22 -5.40 14.10
N GLN A 57 -21.09 -4.08 13.92
CA GLN A 57 -21.91 -3.06 14.58
C GLN A 57 -23.35 -3.01 14.04
N GLY A 58 -23.57 -3.48 12.81
CA GLY A 58 -24.90 -3.65 12.22
C GLY A 58 -25.59 -4.97 12.58
N LYS A 59 -25.01 -5.76 13.48
CA LYS A 59 -25.65 -6.92 14.13
C LYS A 59 -26.06 -6.55 15.54
#